data_AF-A0A0C5DXG0-F1
#
_entry.id   AF-A0A0C5DXG0-F1
#
_cell.length_a   1.000
_cell.length_b   1.000
_cell.length_c   1.000
_cell.angle_alpha   90.00
_cell.angle_beta   90.00
_cell.angle_gamma   90.00
#
_symmetry.space_group_name_H-M   'P 1'
#
loop_
_entity.id
_entity.type
_entity.pdbx_description
1 polymer ?
#
loop_
_entity_poly.entity_id
_entity_poly.type
_entity_poly.pdbx_seq_one_letter_code
_entity_poly.pdbx_strand_id
1 'polypeptide(L)'
;MNKPFISLCPEITRAHALTLMDWLEDERVTCYLSDSRHVSRSIEHAIDRTQLPILTHLFNRGGRFFMAYDRHDVPVGFVRLIKTGPDCEIVLAIGDREKWGRNLGARTIREGMKLAFLDMRAEKLIAKIHPDNLRSLKAFLRSGFLLESETPALKSLSMTAGRYLQFLREGAMGDSTGIYITEIDKARLESLIALEQGPAVVELEHELERAIVVKPQQVARNVVTMNSRALLQLDDEEIEVALVYPDDADSDAGKHSVCSDIGAAILGYQEGDAIDWRIADRTRRIEIRKVLYQPEAAGDFHL
;
A
#
# COMPACT_ATOMS: atom_id res chain seq x y z
N MET A 1 -18.59 -0.50 11.44
CA MET A 1 -18.14 0.48 10.42
C MET A 1 -17.02 -0.17 9.63
N ASN A 2 -17.12 -0.27 8.30
CA ASN A 2 -16.03 -0.82 7.49
C ASN A 2 -14.77 0.03 7.64
N LYS A 3 -13.62 -0.63 7.75
CA LYS A 3 -12.33 0.06 7.83
C LYS A 3 -12.08 0.87 6.55
N PRO A 4 -11.52 2.08 6.63
CA PRO A 4 -11.12 2.82 5.44
C PRO A 4 -10.00 2.05 4.72
N PHE A 5 -10.14 1.92 3.42
CA PHE A 5 -9.20 1.24 2.51
C PHE A 5 -8.78 2.24 1.45
N ILE A 6 -7.49 2.24 1.11
CA ILE A 6 -6.92 2.99 -0.01
C ILE A 6 -5.96 2.05 -0.73
N SER A 7 -5.98 2.09 -2.07
CA SER A 7 -4.89 1.57 -2.89
C SER A 7 -4.35 2.67 -3.80
N LEU A 8 -3.05 2.60 -4.12
CA LEU A 8 -2.37 3.56 -4.99
C LEU A 8 -2.03 2.90 -6.32
N CYS A 9 -2.56 3.43 -7.43
CA CYS A 9 -2.31 2.89 -8.77
C CYS A 9 -1.48 3.90 -9.59
N PRO A 10 -0.37 3.46 -10.21
CA PRO A 10 0.50 4.33 -11.00
C PRO A 10 -0.04 4.64 -12.40
N GLU A 11 -1.00 3.87 -12.92
CA GLU A 11 -1.54 4.11 -14.26
C GLU A 11 -2.50 5.30 -14.28
N ILE A 12 -2.19 6.28 -15.14
CA ILE A 12 -2.98 7.48 -15.31
C ILE A 12 -3.61 7.47 -16.70
N THR A 13 -4.94 7.36 -16.76
CA THR A 13 -5.70 7.42 -18.00
C THR A 13 -6.20 8.84 -18.27
N ARG A 14 -6.75 9.08 -19.47
CA ARG A 14 -7.41 10.34 -19.79
C ARG A 14 -8.59 10.66 -18.85
N ALA A 15 -9.36 9.65 -18.43
CA ALA A 15 -10.45 9.82 -17.47
C ALA A 15 -9.95 10.25 -16.09
N HIS A 16 -8.81 9.71 -15.63
CA HIS A 16 -8.17 10.14 -14.39
C HIS A 16 -7.73 11.60 -14.49
N ALA A 17 -7.16 12.00 -15.63
CA ALA A 17 -6.70 13.37 -15.84
C ALA A 17 -7.86 14.38 -15.79
N LEU A 18 -9.03 14.05 -16.35
CA LEU A 18 -10.26 14.87 -16.21
C LEU A 18 -10.73 14.95 -14.75
N THR A 19 -10.77 13.81 -14.05
CA THR A 19 -11.16 13.78 -12.62
C THR A 19 -10.22 14.64 -11.76
N LEU A 20 -8.92 14.60 -12.05
CA LEU A 20 -7.93 15.44 -11.37
C LEU A 20 -8.16 16.93 -11.66
N MET A 21 -8.50 17.30 -12.90
CA MET A 21 -8.82 18.68 -13.24
C MET A 21 -10.01 19.17 -12.41
N ASP A 22 -11.10 18.40 -12.35
CA ASP A 22 -12.30 18.74 -11.56
C ASP A 22 -11.95 18.97 -10.07
N TRP A 23 -11.13 18.10 -9.47
CA TRP A 23 -10.69 18.28 -8.08
C TRP A 23 -9.81 19.50 -7.88
N LEU A 24 -8.96 19.83 -8.86
CA LEU A 24 -8.06 20.97 -8.79
C LEU A 24 -8.75 22.32 -9.06
N GLU A 25 -9.98 22.31 -9.57
CA GLU A 25 -10.83 23.51 -9.67
C GLU A 25 -11.50 23.88 -8.34
N ASP A 26 -11.67 22.93 -7.41
CA ASP A 26 -12.23 23.21 -6.09
C ASP A 26 -11.20 23.90 -5.18
N GLU A 27 -11.45 25.17 -4.84
CA GLU A 27 -10.61 25.96 -3.95
C GLU A 27 -10.40 25.31 -2.58
N ARG A 28 -11.38 24.54 -2.07
CA ARG A 28 -11.23 23.86 -0.77
C ARG A 28 -10.24 22.70 -0.84
N VAL A 29 -10.06 22.10 -2.01
CA VAL A 29 -9.05 21.04 -2.23
C VAL A 29 -7.68 21.68 -2.44
N THR A 30 -7.62 22.80 -3.16
CA THR A 30 -6.35 23.42 -3.58
C THR A 30 -5.81 24.51 -2.68
N CYS A 31 -6.58 25.03 -1.71
CA CYS A 31 -6.18 26.16 -0.86
C CYS A 31 -4.85 25.96 -0.10
N TYR A 32 -4.46 24.71 0.14
CA TYR A 32 -3.21 24.35 0.81
C TYR A 32 -2.24 23.52 -0.05
N LEU A 33 -2.53 23.35 -1.35
CA LEU A 33 -1.64 22.67 -2.27
C LEU A 33 -0.66 23.68 -2.88
N SER A 34 0.64 23.39 -2.72
CA SER A 34 1.70 24.08 -3.46
C SER A 34 1.51 23.87 -4.97
N ASP A 35 1.74 24.92 -5.77
CA ASP A 35 1.72 24.90 -7.25
C ASP A 35 0.38 24.60 -7.95
N SER A 36 -0.77 24.59 -7.24
CA SER A 36 -2.07 24.21 -7.82
C SER A 36 -2.58 25.12 -8.96
N ARG A 37 -2.25 26.43 -8.94
CA ARG A 37 -2.88 27.45 -9.80
C ARG A 37 -2.60 27.31 -11.30
N HIS A 38 -1.63 26.48 -11.70
CA HIS A 38 -1.26 26.27 -13.11
C HIS A 38 -1.27 24.80 -13.55
N VAL A 39 -1.52 23.87 -12.61
CA VAL A 39 -1.47 22.43 -12.89
C VAL A 39 -2.68 21.98 -13.70
N SER A 40 -3.88 22.48 -13.42
CA SER A 40 -5.09 22.13 -14.19
C SER A 40 -4.94 22.48 -15.68
N ARG A 41 -4.52 23.71 -16.01
CA ARG A 41 -4.23 24.13 -17.40
C ARG A 41 -3.11 23.33 -18.05
N SER A 42 -2.10 22.94 -17.28
CA SER A 42 -1.00 22.12 -17.80
C SER A 42 -1.47 20.72 -18.16
N ILE A 43 -2.34 20.13 -17.33
CA ILE A 43 -2.99 18.84 -17.60
C ILE A 43 -3.90 18.97 -18.82
N GLU A 44 -4.76 19.98 -18.87
CA GLU A 44 -5.67 20.27 -20.00
C GLU A 44 -4.91 20.35 -21.33
N HIS A 45 -3.88 21.20 -21.39
CA HIS A 45 -3.04 21.33 -22.59
C HIS A 45 -2.32 20.03 -22.96
N ALA A 46 -1.96 19.20 -21.98
CA ALA A 46 -1.29 17.93 -22.24
C ALA A 46 -2.25 16.86 -22.78
N ILE A 47 -3.50 16.86 -22.29
CA ILE A 47 -4.59 16.01 -22.79
C ILE A 47 -4.94 16.39 -24.23
N ASP A 48 -5.10 17.68 -24.52
CA ASP A 48 -5.53 18.15 -25.85
C ASP A 48 -4.49 17.86 -26.95
N ARG A 49 -3.21 17.85 -26.58
CA ARG A 49 -2.10 17.59 -27.52
C ARG A 49 -1.82 16.11 -27.73
N THR A 50 -2.39 15.22 -26.92
CA THR A 50 -2.00 13.80 -26.88
C THR A 50 -3.24 12.91 -27.08
N GLN A 51 -3.26 12.11 -28.15
CA GLN A 51 -4.34 11.16 -28.42
C GLN A 51 -4.17 9.80 -27.73
N LEU A 52 -3.15 9.65 -26.88
CA LEU A 52 -2.89 8.38 -26.20
C LEU A 52 -3.90 8.16 -25.07
N PRO A 53 -4.38 6.91 -24.89
CA PRO A 53 -5.31 6.59 -23.81
C PRO A 53 -4.66 6.65 -22.42
N ILE A 54 -3.36 6.32 -22.34
CA ILE A 54 -2.55 6.29 -21.11
C ILE A 54 -1.60 7.49 -21.11
N LEU A 55 -1.65 8.26 -20.03
CA LEU A 55 -0.97 9.54 -19.83
C LEU A 55 0.09 9.48 -18.72
N THR A 56 0.36 8.31 -18.13
CA THR A 56 1.28 8.11 -17.00
C THR A 56 2.63 8.85 -17.14
N HIS A 57 3.24 8.82 -18.32
CA HIS A 57 4.53 9.47 -18.57
C HIS A 57 4.51 10.99 -18.39
N LEU A 58 3.35 11.65 -18.58
CA LEU A 58 3.20 13.09 -18.41
C LEU A 58 3.18 13.49 -16.93
N PHE A 59 2.56 12.66 -16.10
CA PHE A 59 2.44 12.87 -14.66
C PHE A 59 3.71 12.49 -13.90
N ASN A 60 4.51 11.57 -14.45
CA ASN A 60 5.75 11.10 -13.84
C ASN A 60 6.99 11.99 -14.12
N ARG A 61 6.80 13.22 -14.62
CA ARG A 61 7.91 14.16 -14.82
C ARG A 61 8.43 14.68 -13.48
N GLY A 62 9.62 14.24 -13.08
CA GLY A 62 10.26 14.67 -11.83
C GLY A 62 9.68 14.04 -10.56
N GLY A 63 9.01 12.90 -10.67
CA GLY A 63 8.45 12.15 -9.54
C GLY A 63 7.54 11.03 -10.02
N ARG A 64 7.07 10.18 -9.11
CA ARG A 64 6.04 9.16 -9.40
C ARG A 64 4.69 9.66 -8.93
N PHE A 65 3.69 9.54 -9.78
CA PHE A 65 2.31 9.94 -9.50
C PHE A 65 1.42 8.71 -9.41
N PHE A 66 0.50 8.72 -8.47
CA PHE A 66 -0.43 7.64 -8.19
C PHE A 66 -1.83 8.19 -7.97
N MET A 67 -2.82 7.56 -8.59
CA MET A 67 -4.22 7.75 -8.23
C MET A 67 -4.55 6.93 -6.99
N ALA A 68 -5.26 7.53 -6.04
CA ALA A 68 -5.75 6.85 -4.85
C ALA A 68 -7.18 6.38 -5.07
N TYR A 69 -7.43 5.10 -4.83
CA TYR A 69 -8.72 4.45 -4.98
C TYR A 69 -9.27 3.98 -3.64
N ASP A 70 -10.59 4.03 -3.46
CA ASP A 70 -11.24 3.34 -2.35
C ASP A 70 -11.50 1.85 -2.67
N ARG A 71 -12.16 1.15 -1.73
CA ARG A 71 -12.46 -0.29 -1.85
C ARG A 71 -13.34 -0.70 -3.03
N HIS A 72 -14.00 0.26 -3.69
CA HIS A 72 -14.88 0.00 -4.83
C HIS A 72 -14.21 0.42 -6.15
N ASP A 73 -12.88 0.59 -6.16
CA ASP A 73 -12.11 1.10 -7.30
C ASP A 73 -12.60 2.47 -7.79
N VAL A 74 -13.15 3.30 -6.89
CA VAL A 74 -13.50 4.69 -7.21
C VAL A 74 -12.32 5.60 -6.87
N PRO A 75 -11.86 6.46 -7.81
CA PRO A 75 -10.79 7.40 -7.52
C PRO A 75 -11.27 8.44 -6.50
N VAL A 76 -10.45 8.70 -5.47
CA VAL A 76 -10.79 9.62 -4.36
C VAL A 76 -9.74 10.70 -4.11
N GLY A 77 -8.54 10.51 -4.64
CA GLY A 77 -7.43 11.42 -4.46
C GLY A 77 -6.22 11.02 -5.27
N PHE A 78 -5.07 11.61 -4.92
CA PHE A 78 -3.79 11.26 -5.53
C PHE A 78 -2.65 11.38 -4.53
N VAL A 79 -1.53 10.74 -4.87
CA VAL A 79 -0.23 10.86 -4.21
C VAL A 79 0.83 11.09 -5.27
N ARG A 80 1.77 11.99 -4.99
CA ARG A 80 2.98 12.22 -5.76
C ARG A 80 4.18 12.08 -4.85
N LEU A 81 5.14 11.25 -5.27
CA LEU A 81 6.41 11.00 -4.59
C LEU A 81 7.56 11.54 -5.43
N ILE A 82 8.33 12.47 -4.86
CA ILE A 82 9.42 13.17 -5.55
C ILE A 82 10.73 12.82 -4.85
N LYS A 83 11.52 11.92 -5.42
CA LYS A 83 12.80 11.50 -4.85
C LYS A 83 13.94 12.42 -5.31
N THR A 84 14.70 12.94 -4.36
CA THR A 84 15.90 13.76 -4.58
C THR A 84 17.04 13.21 -3.72
N GLY A 85 17.96 12.45 -4.35
CA GLY A 85 18.99 11.73 -3.62
C GLY A 85 18.37 10.67 -2.68
N PRO A 86 18.74 10.64 -1.38
CA PRO A 86 18.17 9.70 -0.41
C PRO A 86 16.79 10.13 0.11
N ASP A 87 16.42 11.40 -0.07
CA ASP A 87 15.19 11.97 0.46
C ASP A 87 14.05 11.86 -0.56
N CYS A 88 12.83 11.70 -0.07
CA CYS A 88 11.61 11.69 -0.86
C CYS A 88 10.61 12.70 -0.30
N GLU A 89 10.01 13.53 -1.15
CA GLU A 89 8.91 14.42 -0.78
C GLU A 89 7.58 13.79 -1.18
N ILE A 90 6.60 13.81 -0.26
CA ILE A 90 5.23 13.35 -0.51
C ILE A 90 4.28 14.54 -0.62
N VAL A 91 3.52 14.56 -1.72
CA VAL A 91 2.41 15.48 -1.96
C VAL A 91 1.16 14.65 -2.16
N LEU A 92 0.05 14.97 -1.48
CA LEU A 92 -1.20 14.23 -1.63
C LEU A 92 -2.41 15.13 -1.43
N ALA A 93 -3.53 14.73 -2.02
CA ALA A 93 -4.82 15.33 -1.78
C ALA A 93 -5.93 14.27 -1.85
N ILE A 94 -6.97 14.43 -1.03
CA ILE A 94 -8.24 13.73 -1.20
C ILE A 94 -9.19 14.71 -1.88
N GLY A 95 -9.42 14.52 -3.18
CA GLY A 95 -10.24 15.44 -3.98
C GLY A 95 -11.74 15.26 -3.75
N ASP A 96 -12.19 14.02 -3.49
CA ASP A 96 -13.59 13.74 -3.19
C ASP A 96 -13.97 14.24 -1.78
N ARG A 97 -14.69 15.36 -1.76
CA ARG A 97 -15.13 16.04 -0.53
C ARG A 97 -16.15 15.26 0.28
N GLU A 98 -17.03 14.50 -0.37
CA GLU A 98 -18.06 13.71 0.31
C GLU A 98 -17.43 12.59 1.14
N LYS A 99 -16.18 12.21 0.81
CA LYS A 99 -15.41 11.19 1.53
C LYS A 99 -14.49 11.75 2.61
N TRP A 100 -14.50 13.07 2.84
CA TRP A 100 -13.71 13.68 3.91
C TRP A 100 -14.18 13.24 5.30
N GLY A 101 -13.25 13.24 6.27
CA GLY A 101 -13.54 12.79 7.65
C GLY A 101 -13.59 11.27 7.83
N ARG A 102 -13.47 10.48 6.75
CA ARG A 102 -13.45 9.01 6.79
C ARG A 102 -12.06 8.40 6.96
N ASN A 103 -11.10 9.15 7.50
CA ASN A 103 -9.69 8.73 7.66
C ASN A 103 -8.95 8.33 6.37
N LEU A 104 -9.48 8.65 5.18
CA LEU A 104 -8.82 8.32 3.91
C LEU A 104 -7.44 8.95 3.79
N GLY A 105 -7.27 10.22 4.17
CA GLY A 105 -5.96 10.88 4.12
C GLY A 105 -4.89 10.18 4.95
N ALA A 106 -5.24 9.67 6.14
CA ALA A 106 -4.31 8.88 6.95
C ALA A 106 -3.92 7.57 6.26
N ARG A 107 -4.88 6.87 5.65
CA ARG A 107 -4.62 5.66 4.87
C ARG A 107 -3.76 5.94 3.63
N THR A 108 -4.05 7.01 2.90
CA THR A 108 -3.25 7.47 1.75
C THR A 108 -1.81 7.78 2.14
N ILE A 109 -1.58 8.40 3.31
CA ILE A 109 -0.21 8.60 3.84
C ILE A 109 0.49 7.25 4.02
N ARG A 110 -0.17 6.26 4.61
CA ARG A 110 0.41 4.93 4.87
C ARG A 110 0.81 4.19 3.61
N GLU A 111 -0.06 4.17 2.62
CA GLU A 111 0.28 3.60 1.30
C GLU A 111 1.42 4.38 0.63
N GLY A 112 1.45 5.71 0.78
CA GLY A 112 2.56 6.53 0.30
C GLY A 112 3.89 6.23 1.00
N MET A 113 3.87 5.98 2.32
CA MET A 113 5.05 5.57 3.10
C MET A 113 5.57 4.21 2.61
N LYS A 114 4.67 3.25 2.40
CA LYS A 114 5.01 1.92 1.89
C LYS A 114 5.80 2.02 0.58
N LEU A 115 5.29 2.76 -0.40
CA LEU A 115 5.98 2.99 -1.67
C LEU A 115 7.28 3.79 -1.50
N ALA A 116 7.31 4.82 -0.65
CA ALA A 116 8.52 5.62 -0.47
C ALA A 116 9.69 4.80 0.14
N PHE A 117 9.42 3.98 1.16
CA PHE A 117 10.47 3.28 1.90
C PHE A 117 10.79 1.89 1.34
N LEU A 118 9.79 1.14 0.90
CA LEU A 118 9.98 -0.26 0.49
C LEU A 118 10.17 -0.38 -1.02
N ASP A 119 9.46 0.40 -1.83
CA ASP A 119 9.64 0.38 -3.29
C ASP A 119 10.78 1.33 -3.73
N MET A 120 10.70 2.61 -3.35
CA MET A 120 11.65 3.63 -3.78
C MET A 120 12.94 3.67 -2.94
N ARG A 121 13.01 2.93 -1.82
CA ARG A 121 14.15 2.87 -0.90
C ARG A 121 14.65 4.26 -0.49
N ALA A 122 13.74 5.15 -0.12
CA ALA A 122 14.09 6.45 0.45
C ALA A 122 14.58 6.29 1.90
N GLU A 123 15.57 7.07 2.32
CA GLU A 123 16.02 7.08 3.73
C GLU A 123 15.11 7.95 4.61
N LYS A 124 14.49 8.96 4.00
CA LYS A 124 13.61 9.93 4.66
C LYS A 124 12.48 10.37 3.74
N LEU A 125 11.28 10.45 4.28
CA LEU A 125 10.08 10.98 3.63
C LEU A 125 9.69 12.31 4.28
N ILE A 126 9.48 13.33 3.46
CA ILE A 126 9.23 14.72 3.88
C ILE A 126 7.85 15.15 3.39
N ALA A 127 7.08 15.78 4.26
CA ALA A 127 5.80 16.39 3.94
C ALA A 127 5.84 17.88 4.31
N LYS A 128 5.63 18.73 3.30
CA LYS A 128 5.59 20.19 3.43
C LYS A 128 4.13 20.63 3.48
N ILE A 129 3.70 21.19 4.61
CA ILE A 129 2.28 21.45 4.89
C ILE A 129 2.07 22.89 5.32
N HIS A 130 1.07 23.56 4.75
CA HIS A 130 0.66 24.90 5.18
C HIS A 130 0.25 24.91 6.66
N PRO A 131 0.67 25.90 7.49
CA PRO A 131 0.39 25.91 8.93
C PRO A 131 -1.10 25.83 9.29
N ASP A 132 -1.96 26.45 8.48
CA ASP A 132 -3.42 26.43 8.70
C ASP A 132 -4.10 25.11 8.29
N ASN A 133 -3.39 24.21 7.59
CA ASN A 133 -3.92 22.90 7.23
C ASN A 133 -3.83 21.91 8.40
N LEU A 134 -4.57 22.21 9.47
CA LEU A 134 -4.58 21.43 10.71
C LEU A 134 -5.00 19.98 10.48
N ARG A 135 -5.80 19.70 9.44
CA ARG A 135 -6.23 18.34 9.09
C ARG A 135 -5.08 17.50 8.58
N SER A 136 -4.32 18.00 7.61
CA SER A 136 -3.14 17.31 7.10
C SER A 136 -2.06 17.19 8.18
N LEU A 137 -1.78 18.26 8.95
CA LEU A 137 -0.82 18.21 10.06
C LEU A 137 -1.14 17.09 11.05
N LYS A 138 -2.39 17.01 11.52
CA LYS A 138 -2.83 15.94 12.43
C LYS A 138 -2.73 14.57 11.78
N ALA A 139 -3.02 14.42 10.50
CA ALA A 139 -2.93 13.15 9.79
C ALA A 139 -1.48 12.65 9.71
N PHE A 140 -0.53 13.50 9.31
CA PHE A 140 0.88 13.12 9.23
C PHE A 140 1.48 12.82 10.61
N LEU A 141 1.21 13.66 11.62
CA LEU A 141 1.69 13.41 12.99
C LEU A 141 1.17 12.08 13.56
N ARG A 142 -0.11 11.75 13.32
CA ARG A 142 -0.71 10.46 13.73
C ARG A 142 -0.16 9.27 12.95
N SER A 143 0.35 9.49 11.74
CA SER A 143 1.04 8.48 10.94
C SER A 143 2.51 8.31 11.31
N GLY A 144 3.00 8.96 12.37
CA GLY A 144 4.35 8.78 12.89
C GLY A 144 5.37 9.83 12.47
N PHE A 145 5.00 10.79 11.62
CA PHE A 145 5.90 11.88 11.24
C PHE A 145 6.18 12.81 12.42
N LEU A 146 7.36 13.45 12.39
CA LEU A 146 7.83 14.41 13.38
C LEU A 146 8.04 15.77 12.72
N LEU A 147 7.88 16.86 13.50
CA LEU A 147 8.20 18.21 13.04
C LEU A 147 9.72 18.37 12.93
N GLU A 148 10.19 18.73 11.74
CA GLU A 148 11.61 18.95 11.46
C GLU A 148 11.93 20.46 11.44
N SER A 149 11.09 21.25 10.78
CA SER A 149 11.22 22.72 10.76
C SER A 149 9.89 23.41 10.56
N GLU A 150 9.83 24.68 10.98
CA GLU A 150 8.64 25.52 10.85
C GLU A 150 9.03 26.94 10.41
N THR A 151 8.26 27.46 9.47
CA THR A 151 8.29 28.85 9.00
C THR A 151 6.87 29.40 9.02
N PRO A 152 6.67 30.74 8.93
CA PRO A 152 5.33 31.32 8.87
C PRO A 152 4.47 30.82 7.70
N ALA A 153 5.09 30.34 6.61
CA ALA A 153 4.38 29.86 5.43
C ALA A 153 4.25 28.33 5.36
N LEU A 154 5.04 27.58 6.13
CA LEU A 154 5.20 26.14 5.94
C LEU A 154 5.71 25.42 7.19
N LYS A 155 5.13 24.25 7.49
CA LYS A 155 5.67 23.26 8.43
C LYS A 155 6.22 22.07 7.65
N SER A 156 7.48 21.73 7.88
CA SER A 156 8.12 20.53 7.33
C SER A 156 8.04 19.41 8.36
N LEU A 157 7.31 18.35 8.03
CA LEU A 157 7.28 17.11 8.79
C LEU A 157 8.13 16.07 8.08
N SER A 158 8.82 15.21 8.83
CA SER A 158 9.61 14.13 8.25
C SER A 158 9.44 12.81 9.00
N MET A 159 9.74 11.72 8.30
CA MET A 159 9.84 10.38 8.86
C MET A 159 10.99 9.64 8.20
N THR A 160 11.79 8.92 8.98
CA THR A 160 12.91 8.12 8.48
C THR A 160 12.49 6.67 8.24
N ALA A 161 13.23 5.95 7.39
CA ALA A 161 13.00 4.54 7.12
C ALA A 161 13.02 3.70 8.41
N GLY A 162 14.03 3.89 9.27
CA GLY A 162 14.12 3.16 10.54
C GLY A 162 12.94 3.41 11.48
N ARG A 163 12.42 4.65 11.51
CA ARG A 163 11.23 4.98 12.30
C ARG A 163 9.97 4.33 11.71
N TYR A 164 9.83 4.32 10.39
CA TYR A 164 8.72 3.64 9.72
C TYR A 164 8.69 2.13 10.06
N LEU A 165 9.83 1.45 9.97
CA LEU A 165 9.97 0.03 10.35
C LEU A 165 9.62 -0.22 11.83
N GLN A 166 10.13 0.62 12.73
CA GLN A 166 9.74 0.56 14.15
C GLN A 166 8.23 0.75 14.35
N PHE A 167 7.63 1.70 13.64
CA PHE A 167 6.21 2.02 13.73
C PHE A 167 5.31 0.87 13.23
N LEU A 168 5.79 0.08 12.25
CA LEU A 168 5.15 -1.16 11.81
C LEU A 168 5.19 -2.24 12.90
N ARG A 169 6.37 -2.49 13.48
CA ARG A 169 6.56 -3.51 14.53
C ARG A 169 5.74 -3.23 15.79
N GLU A 170 5.55 -1.95 16.14
CA GLU A 170 4.77 -1.54 17.31
C GLU A 170 3.25 -1.67 17.09
N GLY A 171 2.78 -2.02 15.89
CA GLY A 171 1.35 -2.09 15.56
C GLY A 171 0.64 -0.73 15.59
N ALA A 172 1.40 0.37 15.63
CA ALA A 172 0.88 1.73 15.77
C ALA A 172 0.08 2.20 14.53
N MET A 173 0.13 1.45 13.43
CA MET A 173 -0.66 1.68 12.23
C MET A 173 -2.11 1.18 12.33
N GLY A 174 -2.51 0.51 13.41
CA GLY A 174 -3.94 0.20 13.65
C GLY A 174 -4.55 -0.73 12.59
N ASP A 175 -3.73 -1.56 11.98
CA ASP A 175 -4.18 -2.71 11.19
C ASP A 175 -4.53 -3.83 12.15
N SER A 176 -5.81 -4.20 12.17
CA SER A 176 -6.40 -4.94 13.30
C SER A 176 -6.20 -6.45 13.23
N THR A 177 -5.49 -6.97 12.24
CA THR A 177 -5.28 -8.41 12.08
C THR A 177 -3.79 -8.67 12.25
N GLY A 178 -3.46 -9.38 13.33
CA GLY A 178 -2.11 -9.87 13.55
C GLY A 178 -1.82 -10.94 12.51
N ILE A 179 -0.74 -10.76 11.76
CA ILE A 179 -0.24 -11.78 10.84
C ILE A 179 0.90 -12.52 11.54
N TYR A 180 0.95 -13.82 11.36
CA TYR A 180 1.90 -14.69 12.05
C TYR A 180 2.86 -15.32 11.05
N ILE A 181 4.13 -15.41 11.41
CA ILE A 181 5.12 -16.09 10.58
C ILE A 181 6.08 -16.88 11.45
N THR A 182 6.53 -18.03 10.94
CA THR A 182 7.58 -18.78 11.60
C THR A 182 8.93 -18.08 11.48
N GLU A 183 9.81 -18.28 12.46
CA GLU A 183 11.18 -17.74 12.41
C GLU A 183 11.97 -18.24 11.19
N ILE A 184 11.69 -19.46 10.73
CA ILE A 184 12.34 -20.09 9.58
C ILE A 184 11.87 -19.43 8.29
N ASP A 185 10.55 -19.32 8.09
CA ASP A 185 10.00 -18.68 6.88
C ASP A 185 10.38 -17.22 6.81
N LYS A 186 10.40 -16.51 7.94
CA LYS A 186 10.84 -15.11 7.95
C LYS A 186 12.24 -14.94 7.39
N ALA A 187 13.20 -15.74 7.87
CA ALA A 187 14.59 -15.64 7.39
C ALA A 187 14.72 -15.99 5.89
N ARG A 188 13.94 -16.97 5.41
CA ARG A 188 13.91 -17.35 4.00
C ARG A 188 13.29 -16.25 3.13
N LEU A 189 12.16 -15.68 3.56
CA LEU A 189 11.47 -14.62 2.82
C LEU A 189 12.25 -13.31 2.82
N GLU A 190 12.95 -12.95 3.89
CA GLU A 190 13.87 -11.79 3.89
C GLU A 190 14.96 -11.95 2.82
N SER A 191 15.50 -13.15 2.67
CA SER A 191 16.49 -13.46 1.62
C SER A 191 15.89 -13.41 0.21
N LEU A 192 14.64 -13.87 0.07
CA LEU A 192 13.91 -13.86 -1.20
C LEU A 192 13.57 -12.42 -1.65
N ILE A 193 13.02 -11.61 -0.75
CA ILE A 193 12.64 -10.21 -1.02
C ILE A 193 13.84 -9.36 -1.44
N ALA A 194 15.04 -9.68 -0.96
CA ALA A 194 16.26 -9.00 -1.37
C ALA A 194 16.62 -9.22 -2.85
N LEU A 195 16.09 -10.28 -3.48
CA LEU A 195 16.37 -10.67 -4.87
C LEU A 195 15.20 -10.36 -5.82
N GLU A 196 13.98 -10.29 -5.28
CA GLU A 196 12.76 -10.06 -6.05
C GLU A 196 12.36 -8.58 -6.08
N GLN A 197 11.57 -8.19 -7.08
CA GLN A 197 11.04 -6.83 -7.22
C GLN A 197 9.59 -6.87 -7.69
N GLY A 198 8.80 -5.88 -7.29
CA GLY A 198 7.45 -5.68 -7.80
C GLY A 198 6.43 -5.32 -6.73
N PRO A 199 5.19 -4.96 -7.12
CA PRO A 199 4.16 -4.50 -6.18
C PRO A 199 3.83 -5.52 -5.10
N ALA A 200 3.68 -6.80 -5.46
CA ALA A 200 3.40 -7.87 -4.50
C ALA A 200 4.53 -8.07 -3.50
N VAL A 201 5.79 -7.90 -3.92
CA VAL A 201 6.97 -7.99 -3.03
C VAL A 201 6.99 -6.84 -2.03
N VAL A 202 6.62 -5.62 -2.46
CA VAL A 202 6.52 -4.45 -1.58
C VAL A 202 5.44 -4.65 -0.51
N GLU A 203 4.30 -5.23 -0.89
CA GLU A 203 3.25 -5.60 0.05
C GLU A 203 3.71 -6.71 0.99
N LEU A 204 4.35 -7.76 0.48
CA LEU A 204 4.90 -8.85 1.28
C LEU A 204 5.93 -8.35 2.30
N GLU A 205 6.84 -7.46 1.91
CA GLU A 205 7.83 -6.86 2.81
C GLU A 205 7.16 -6.03 3.92
N HIS A 206 6.11 -5.28 3.57
CA HIS A 206 5.32 -4.52 4.54
C HIS A 206 4.66 -5.43 5.59
N GLU A 207 4.04 -6.51 5.13
CA GLU A 207 3.40 -7.50 6.00
C GLU A 207 4.46 -8.22 6.85
N LEU A 208 5.55 -8.69 6.25
CA LEU A 208 6.63 -9.39 6.96
C LEU A 208 7.25 -8.56 8.09
N GLU A 209 7.39 -7.26 7.88
CA GLU A 209 7.96 -6.33 8.85
C GLU A 209 7.06 -6.14 10.09
N ARG A 210 5.73 -6.15 9.93
CA ARG A 210 4.77 -6.02 11.04
C ARG A 210 4.36 -7.37 11.66
N ALA A 211 4.85 -8.48 11.11
CA ALA A 211 4.41 -9.82 11.50
C ALA A 211 4.87 -10.24 12.91
N ILE A 212 4.01 -10.99 13.59
CA ILE A 212 4.30 -11.63 14.87
C ILE A 212 5.10 -12.90 14.57
N VAL A 213 6.38 -12.88 14.91
CA VAL A 213 7.28 -14.01 14.71
C VAL A 213 7.07 -15.03 15.82
N VAL A 214 6.82 -16.28 15.44
CA VAL A 214 6.63 -17.41 16.34
C VAL A 214 7.56 -18.57 15.98
N LYS A 215 7.78 -19.50 16.92
CA LYS A 215 8.46 -20.76 16.58
C LYS A 215 7.53 -21.62 15.73
N PRO A 216 8.05 -22.49 14.83
CA PRO A 216 7.22 -23.40 14.05
C PRO A 216 6.27 -24.25 14.91
N GLN A 217 6.70 -24.69 16.10
CA GLN A 217 5.86 -25.49 17.00
C GLN A 217 4.75 -24.69 17.70
N GLN A 218 4.78 -23.36 17.59
CA GLN A 218 3.87 -22.44 18.28
C GLN A 218 2.88 -21.77 17.33
N VAL A 219 3.07 -21.90 16.01
CA VAL A 219 2.12 -21.34 15.04
C VAL A 219 0.78 -22.08 15.16
N ALA A 220 -0.31 -21.33 15.13
CA ALA A 220 -1.64 -21.91 15.23
C ALA A 220 -2.00 -22.65 13.93
N ARG A 221 -2.73 -23.77 14.06
CA ARG A 221 -3.06 -24.68 12.94
C ARG A 221 -3.96 -24.06 11.86
N ASN A 222 -4.58 -22.94 12.17
CA ASN A 222 -5.47 -22.20 11.28
C ASN A 222 -4.79 -21.01 10.60
N VAL A 223 -3.46 -20.86 10.72
CA VAL A 223 -2.66 -19.83 10.04
C VAL A 223 -2.16 -20.35 8.70
N VAL A 224 -2.21 -19.54 7.65
CA VAL A 224 -1.55 -19.85 6.38
C VAL A 224 -0.04 -19.60 6.51
N THR A 225 0.77 -20.65 6.61
CA THR A 225 2.25 -20.58 6.55
C THR A 225 2.75 -20.92 5.14
N MET A 226 4.06 -20.82 4.90
CA MET A 226 4.63 -21.30 3.63
C MET A 226 4.31 -22.78 3.43
N ASN A 227 4.13 -23.19 2.18
CA ASN A 227 3.76 -24.56 1.80
C ASN A 227 2.39 -25.05 2.34
N SER A 228 1.57 -24.16 2.88
CA SER A 228 0.17 -24.45 3.24
C SER A 228 -0.73 -24.57 2.01
N ARG A 229 -1.82 -25.33 2.16
CA ARG A 229 -2.98 -25.30 1.23
C ARG A 229 -4.16 -24.67 1.94
N ALA A 230 -4.81 -23.72 1.31
CA ALA A 230 -5.97 -23.01 1.85
C ALA A 230 -7.10 -22.95 0.82
N LEU A 231 -8.32 -23.04 1.33
CA LEU A 231 -9.53 -22.69 0.61
C LEU A 231 -9.81 -21.21 0.84
N LEU A 232 -9.91 -20.46 -0.25
CA LEU A 232 -10.16 -19.03 -0.25
C LEU A 232 -11.51 -18.74 -0.90
N GLN A 233 -12.18 -17.72 -0.40
CA GLN A 233 -13.22 -17.02 -1.16
C GLN A 233 -12.58 -15.77 -1.76
N LEU A 234 -12.49 -15.71 -3.08
CA LEU A 234 -12.08 -14.53 -3.83
C LEU A 234 -13.32 -13.89 -4.45
N ASP A 235 -13.77 -12.77 -3.86
CA ASP A 235 -15.07 -12.17 -4.17
C ASP A 235 -16.21 -13.21 -4.08
N ASP A 236 -16.80 -13.62 -5.21
CA ASP A 236 -17.88 -14.61 -5.29
C ASP A 236 -17.39 -16.01 -5.73
N GLU A 237 -16.09 -16.19 -5.92
CA GLU A 237 -15.47 -17.43 -6.42
C GLU A 237 -14.71 -18.16 -5.30
N GLU A 238 -14.93 -19.46 -5.15
CA GLU A 238 -14.16 -20.30 -4.22
C GLU A 238 -12.98 -20.94 -4.97
N ILE A 239 -11.77 -20.77 -4.43
CA ILE A 239 -10.53 -21.29 -5.04
C ILE A 239 -9.67 -21.99 -3.98
N GLU A 240 -9.05 -23.10 -4.38
CA GLU A 240 -8.02 -23.74 -3.57
C GLU A 240 -6.63 -23.23 -3.99
N VAL A 241 -5.83 -22.81 -3.01
CA VAL A 241 -4.50 -22.25 -3.22
C VAL A 241 -3.47 -23.00 -2.38
N ALA A 242 -2.40 -23.47 -3.03
CA ALA A 242 -1.17 -23.87 -2.37
C ALA A 242 -0.19 -22.69 -2.37
N LEU A 243 0.20 -22.19 -1.19
CA LEU A 243 1.18 -21.12 -1.05
C LEU A 243 2.59 -21.70 -1.13
N VAL A 244 3.39 -21.31 -2.12
CA VAL A 244 4.71 -21.90 -2.37
C VAL A 244 5.78 -20.84 -2.61
N TYR A 245 7.05 -21.26 -2.60
CA TYR A 245 8.15 -20.42 -3.06
C TYR A 245 8.13 -20.26 -4.60
N PRO A 246 8.76 -19.21 -5.18
CA PRO A 246 8.69 -18.95 -6.61
C PRO A 246 9.11 -20.12 -7.50
N ASP A 247 10.11 -20.91 -7.09
CA ASP A 247 10.62 -22.05 -7.88
C ASP A 247 9.60 -23.19 -8.04
N ASP A 248 8.61 -23.27 -7.15
CA ASP A 248 7.57 -24.31 -7.13
C ASP A 248 6.22 -23.81 -7.68
N ALA A 249 6.17 -22.56 -8.16
CA ALA A 249 4.93 -21.92 -8.59
C ALA A 249 4.39 -22.52 -9.90
N ASP A 250 3.09 -22.79 -9.92
CA ASP A 250 2.35 -23.30 -11.07
C ASP A 250 0.88 -22.89 -10.88
N SER A 251 0.50 -21.76 -11.47
CA SER A 251 -0.85 -21.19 -11.32
C SER A 251 -1.94 -22.11 -11.87
N ASP A 252 -1.63 -22.88 -12.93
CA ASP A 252 -2.60 -23.78 -13.55
C ASP A 252 -2.89 -25.00 -12.64
N ALA A 253 -1.92 -25.35 -11.78
CA ALA A 253 -2.06 -26.36 -10.73
C ALA A 253 -2.52 -25.79 -9.37
N GLY A 254 -2.90 -24.51 -9.29
CA GLY A 254 -3.31 -23.85 -8.04
C GLY A 254 -2.17 -23.58 -7.05
N LYS A 255 -0.91 -23.63 -7.51
CA LYS A 255 0.28 -23.31 -6.72
C LYS A 255 0.69 -21.86 -6.95
N HIS A 256 0.47 -21.02 -5.96
CA HIS A 256 0.75 -19.60 -6.02
C HIS A 256 2.03 -19.26 -5.28
N SER A 257 2.95 -18.60 -5.98
CA SER A 257 4.15 -18.02 -5.37
C SER A 257 3.77 -17.02 -4.27
N VAL A 258 4.51 -17.02 -3.17
CA VAL A 258 4.45 -15.96 -2.14
C VAL A 258 4.70 -14.55 -2.70
N CYS A 259 5.40 -14.44 -3.84
CA CYS A 259 5.62 -13.18 -4.54
C CYS A 259 4.50 -12.80 -5.53
N SER A 260 3.42 -13.58 -5.62
CA SER A 260 2.22 -13.24 -6.40
C SER A 260 1.23 -12.43 -5.57
N ASP A 261 0.31 -11.71 -6.22
CA ASP A 261 -0.70 -10.91 -5.51
C ASP A 261 -1.49 -11.73 -4.48
N ILE A 262 -1.92 -12.95 -4.85
CA ILE A 262 -2.66 -13.85 -3.94
C ILE A 262 -1.74 -14.38 -2.84
N GLY A 263 -0.51 -14.81 -3.19
CA GLY A 263 0.40 -15.41 -2.22
C GLY A 263 0.84 -14.42 -1.13
N ALA A 264 1.17 -13.19 -1.52
CA ALA A 264 1.52 -12.12 -0.59
C ALA A 264 0.33 -11.74 0.32
N ALA A 265 -0.89 -11.77 -0.22
CA ALA A 265 -2.09 -11.38 0.51
C ALA A 265 -2.50 -12.37 1.60
N ILE A 266 -2.23 -13.67 1.44
CA ILE A 266 -2.72 -14.71 2.36
C ILE A 266 -1.71 -15.14 3.42
N LEU A 267 -0.42 -14.90 3.21
CA LEU A 267 0.63 -15.33 4.14
C LEU A 267 0.38 -14.76 5.54
N GLY A 268 0.37 -15.64 6.53
CA GLY A 268 0.26 -15.31 7.95
C GLY A 268 -1.14 -14.95 8.45
N TYR A 269 -2.14 -14.91 7.56
CA TYR A 269 -3.54 -14.74 7.91
C TYR A 269 -4.18 -16.05 8.39
N GLN A 270 -5.30 -15.93 9.09
CA GLN A 270 -5.99 -17.04 9.73
C GLN A 270 -7.33 -17.37 9.07
N GLU A 271 -7.79 -18.61 9.25
CA GLU A 271 -9.18 -18.97 8.93
C GLU A 271 -10.17 -17.96 9.54
N GLY A 272 -11.08 -17.46 8.71
CA GLY A 272 -12.07 -16.44 9.05
C GLY A 272 -11.63 -15.00 8.79
N ASP A 273 -10.34 -14.75 8.53
CA ASP A 273 -9.88 -13.42 8.15
C ASP A 273 -10.40 -13.03 6.76
N ALA A 274 -10.65 -11.73 6.59
CA ALA A 274 -11.05 -11.11 5.33
C ALA A 274 -10.20 -9.88 5.05
N ILE A 275 -9.70 -9.80 3.82
CA ILE A 275 -8.66 -8.87 3.40
C ILE A 275 -9.08 -8.22 2.08
N ASP A 276 -9.07 -6.90 2.03
CA ASP A 276 -9.21 -6.17 0.78
C ASP A 276 -7.80 -6.04 0.17
N TRP A 277 -7.56 -6.60 -1.02
CA TRP A 277 -6.25 -6.60 -1.70
C TRP A 277 -6.37 -6.18 -3.16
N ARG A 278 -5.35 -5.55 -3.72
CA ARG A 278 -5.37 -5.18 -5.14
C ARG A 278 -4.74 -6.30 -5.96
N ILE A 279 -5.54 -6.96 -6.80
CA ILE A 279 -5.12 -8.03 -7.71
C ILE A 279 -5.40 -7.59 -9.15
N ALA A 280 -4.38 -7.61 -10.01
CA ALA A 280 -4.50 -7.22 -11.43
C ALA A 280 -5.29 -5.91 -11.63
N ASP A 281 -4.92 -4.86 -10.89
CA ASP A 281 -5.54 -3.53 -10.92
C ASP A 281 -7.01 -3.44 -10.49
N ARG A 282 -7.52 -4.43 -9.77
CA ARG A 282 -8.84 -4.37 -9.11
C ARG A 282 -8.74 -4.69 -7.64
N THR A 283 -9.49 -3.98 -6.81
CA THR A 283 -9.63 -4.37 -5.41
C THR A 283 -10.56 -5.57 -5.33
N ARG A 284 -10.03 -6.67 -4.79
CA ARG A 284 -10.76 -7.90 -4.52
C ARG A 284 -10.76 -8.18 -3.03
N ARG A 285 -11.81 -8.84 -2.56
CA ARG A 285 -11.93 -9.30 -1.19
C ARG A 285 -11.56 -10.77 -1.12
N ILE A 286 -10.57 -11.08 -0.29
CA ILE A 286 -10.09 -12.44 -0.05
C ILE A 286 -10.53 -12.84 1.36
N GLU A 287 -11.27 -13.93 1.50
CA GLU A 287 -11.60 -14.52 2.81
C GLU A 287 -10.92 -15.89 2.93
N ILE A 288 -10.16 -16.10 4.01
CA ILE A 288 -9.55 -17.40 4.29
C ILE A 288 -10.65 -18.31 4.83
N ARG A 289 -11.23 -19.16 3.97
CA ARG A 289 -12.33 -20.06 4.38
C ARG A 289 -11.82 -21.19 5.25
N LYS A 290 -10.70 -21.79 4.86
CA LYS A 290 -10.12 -22.95 5.57
C LYS A 290 -8.65 -23.13 5.24
N VAL A 291 -7.84 -23.56 6.20
CA VAL A 291 -6.50 -24.10 5.99
C VAL A 291 -6.64 -25.61 5.87
N LEU A 292 -6.49 -26.12 4.64
CA LEU A 292 -6.64 -27.52 4.29
C LEU A 292 -5.42 -28.35 4.70
N TYR A 293 -4.25 -27.74 4.63
CA TYR A 293 -2.98 -28.32 5.03
C TYR A 293 -2.04 -27.21 5.53
N GLN A 294 -1.31 -27.49 6.61
CA GLN A 294 -0.25 -26.64 7.14
C GLN A 294 0.93 -27.54 7.55
N PRO A 295 2.17 -27.27 7.09
CA PRO A 295 3.33 -28.09 7.43
C PRO A 295 3.53 -28.28 8.93
N GLU A 296 3.42 -27.21 9.72
CA GLU A 296 3.65 -27.26 11.17
C GLU A 296 2.57 -28.08 11.89
N ALA A 297 1.33 -28.05 11.42
CA ALA A 297 0.26 -28.91 11.94
C ALA A 297 0.49 -30.40 11.62
N ALA A 298 1.14 -30.70 10.49
CA ALA A 298 1.50 -32.04 10.06
C ALA A 298 2.80 -32.57 10.71
N GLY A 299 3.59 -31.68 11.34
CA GLY A 299 4.87 -32.01 11.98
C GLY A 299 6.10 -31.73 11.11
N ASP A 300 5.91 -31.12 9.94
CA ASP A 300 6.96 -30.82 8.96
C ASP A 300 7.57 -29.44 9.20
N PHE A 301 8.17 -29.24 10.39
CA PHE A 301 8.69 -27.94 10.85
C PHE A 301 9.89 -27.35 10.07
N HIS A 302 10.33 -28.01 8.99
CA HIS A 302 11.50 -27.62 8.20
C HIS A 302 11.15 -27.24 6.76
N LEU A 303 9.90 -27.48 6.34
CA LEU A 303 9.41 -27.05 5.02
C LEU A 303 9.28 -25.53 4.95
#